data_AF-A0A1F6H4E7-F1
#
_entry.id   AF-A0A1F6H4E7-F1
#
_cell.length_a   1.000
_cell.length_b   1.000
_cell.length_c   1.000
_cell.angle_alpha   90.00
_cell.angle_beta   90.00
_cell.angle_gamma   90.00
#
_symmetry.space_group_name_H-M   'P 1'
#
loop_
_entity.id
_entity.type
_entity.pdbx_description
1 polymer ?
#
loop_
_entity_poly.entity_id
_entity_poly.type
_entity_poly.pdbx_seq_one_letter_code
_entity_poly.pdbx_strand_id
1 'polypeptide(L)'
;MQRISVHISNETKQKIDLAAKAKNKIEAELIREAIDAGLKVIYPKLNSAKALLELARMAKKLPSDDKEPTDVSEDTAKYAFGNK
;
A
#
# COMPACT_ATOMS: atom_id res chain seq x y z
N MET A 1 -4.12 -21.71 -6.63
CA MET A 1 -5.38 -20.93 -6.51
C MET A 1 -5.87 -21.07 -5.07
N GLN A 2 -5.92 -19.98 -4.31
CA GLN A 2 -6.44 -20.00 -2.93
C GLN A 2 -7.95 -19.80 -2.96
N ARG A 3 -8.70 -20.61 -2.19
CA ARG A 3 -10.14 -20.44 -2.03
C ARG A 3 -10.39 -19.53 -0.84
N ILE A 4 -11.03 -18.38 -1.08
CA ILE A 4 -11.34 -17.39 -0.06
C ILE A 4 -12.87 -17.30 0.06
N SER A 5 -13.39 -17.48 1.27
CA SER A 5 -14.80 -17.29 1.60
C SER A 5 -14.96 -15.98 2.37
N VAL A 6 -15.77 -15.06 1.83
CA VAL A 6 -16.04 -13.76 2.45
C VAL A 6 -17.53 -13.64 2.68
N HIS A 7 -17.91 -13.13 3.85
CA HIS A 7 -19.30 -12.77 4.09
C HIS A 7 -19.63 -11.45 3.40
N ILE A 8 -20.70 -11.43 2.61
CA ILE A 8 -21.19 -10.25 1.90
C ILE A 8 -22.63 -10.02 2.36
N SER A 9 -22.97 -8.77 2.71
CA SER A 9 -24.33 -8.43 3.12
C SER A 9 -25.34 -8.64 1.98
N ASN A 10 -26.59 -8.96 2.33
CA ASN A 10 -27.65 -9.20 1.35
C ASN A 10 -27.86 -8.00 0.40
N GLU A 11 -27.77 -6.78 0.92
CA GLU A 11 -27.84 -5.55 0.12
C GLU A 11 -26.72 -5.47 -0.92
N THR A 12 -25.49 -5.82 -0.52
CA THR A 12 -24.34 -5.79 -1.44
C THR A 12 -24.48 -6.86 -2.51
N LYS A 13 -24.99 -8.04 -2.15
CA LYS A 13 -25.28 -9.11 -3.11
C LYS A 13 -26.32 -8.67 -4.16
N GLN A 14 -27.39 -8.00 -3.74
CA GLN A 14 -28.40 -7.45 -4.67
C GLN A 14 -27.79 -6.42 -5.62
N LYS A 15 -26.93 -5.52 -5.11
CA LYS A 15 -26.21 -4.54 -5.95
C LYS A 15 -25.31 -5.21 -6.98
N ILE A 16 -24.63 -6.30 -6.60
CA ILE A 16 -23.77 -7.07 -7.51
C ILE A 16 -24.60 -7.74 -8.61
N ASP A 17 -25.72 -8.38 -8.27
CA ASP A 17 -26.61 -9.02 -9.27
C ASP A 17 -27.18 -7.98 -10.25
N LEU A 18 -27.65 -6.84 -9.76
CA LEU A 18 -28.14 -5.75 -10.62
C LEU A 18 -27.03 -5.22 -11.54
N ALA A 19 -25.81 -5.03 -11.02
CA ALA A 19 -24.69 -4.57 -11.82
C ALA A 19 -24.21 -5.61 -12.85
N ALA A 20 -24.25 -6.90 -12.49
CA ALA A 20 -23.90 -8.01 -13.37
C ALA A 20 -24.87 -8.09 -14.56
N LYS A 21 -26.18 -7.99 -14.30
CA LYS A 21 -27.24 -7.92 -15.32
C LYS A 21 -27.07 -6.70 -16.23
N ALA A 22 -26.84 -5.53 -15.64
CA ALA A 22 -26.68 -4.29 -16.41
C ALA A 22 -25.46 -4.33 -17.35
N LYS A 23 -24.38 -5.01 -16.94
CA LYS A 23 -23.14 -5.12 -17.72
C LYS A 23 -23.04 -6.37 -18.59
N ASN A 24 -24.04 -7.26 -18.58
CA ASN A 24 -23.98 -8.58 -19.22
C ASN A 24 -22.71 -9.37 -18.83
N LYS A 25 -22.34 -9.32 -17.54
CA LYS A 25 -21.18 -10.03 -16.99
C LYS A 25 -21.60 -11.04 -15.93
N ILE A 26 -20.76 -12.04 -15.72
CA ILE A 26 -20.93 -13.01 -14.62
C ILE A 26 -20.59 -12.32 -13.29
N GLU A 27 -21.36 -12.57 -12.23
CA GLU A 27 -21.12 -11.99 -10.90
C GLU A 27 -19.67 -12.18 -10.42
N ALA A 28 -19.10 -13.36 -10.62
CA ALA A 28 -17.73 -13.68 -10.21
C ALA A 28 -16.67 -12.82 -10.91
N GLU A 29 -16.90 -12.46 -12.19
CA GLU A 29 -16.01 -11.56 -12.91
C GLU A 29 -16.09 -10.15 -12.33
N LEU A 30 -17.30 -9.67 -12.08
CA LEU A 30 -17.54 -8.35 -11.49
C LEU A 30 -16.94 -8.22 -10.08
N ILE A 31 -17.07 -9.28 -9.26
CA ILE A 31 -16.45 -9.33 -7.93
C ILE A 31 -14.92 -9.27 -8.04
N ARG A 32 -14.32 -9.98 -9.00
CA ARG A 32 -12.87 -9.96 -9.21
C ARG A 32 -12.39 -8.57 -9.60
N GLU A 33 -13.06 -7.92 -10.56
CA GLU A 33 -12.76 -6.55 -10.97
C GLU A 33 -12.88 -5.56 -9.80
N ALA A 34 -13.93 -5.69 -8.99
CA ALA A 34 -14.14 -4.83 -7.82
C ALA A 34 -13.05 -5.01 -6.76
N ILE A 35 -12.62 -6.25 -6.50
CA ILE A 35 -11.51 -6.54 -5.58
C ILE A 35 -10.20 -5.94 -6.13
N ASP A 36 -9.88 -6.14 -7.41
CA ASP A 36 -8.66 -5.59 -8.02
C ASP A 36 -8.65 -4.05 -8.00
N ALA A 37 -9.80 -3.42 -8.24
CA ALA A 37 -9.95 -1.98 -8.13
C ALA A 37 -9.77 -1.49 -6.69
N GLY A 38 -10.40 -2.16 -5.72
CA GLY A 38 -10.24 -1.84 -4.29
C GLY A 38 -8.81 -2.00 -3.80
N LEU A 39 -8.12 -3.07 -4.22
CA LEU A 39 -6.72 -3.30 -3.88
C LEU A 39 -5.78 -2.21 -4.42
N LYS A 40 -6.05 -1.64 -5.60
CA LYS A 40 -5.27 -0.51 -6.13
C LYS A 40 -5.45 0.77 -5.31
N VAL A 41 -6.58 0.93 -4.63
CA VAL A 41 -6.84 2.09 -3.75
C VAL A 41 -6.13 1.90 -2.41
N ILE A 42 -6.19 0.68 -1.84
CA ILE A 42 -5.56 0.36 -0.55
C ILE A 42 -4.04 0.29 -0.69
N TYR A 43 -3.56 -0.33 -1.76
CA TYR A 43 -2.15 -0.48 -2.10
C TYR A 43 -1.88 0.22 -3.44
N PRO A 44 -1.81 1.57 -3.44
CA PRO A 44 -1.43 2.27 -4.64
C PRO A 44 -0.05 1.76 -5.08
N LYS A 45 0.12 1.49 -6.38
CA LYS A 45 1.44 1.24 -6.95
C LYS A 45 2.29 2.50 -6.76
N LEU A 46 3.01 2.56 -5.65
CA LEU A 46 4.05 3.55 -5.43
C LEU A 46 5.13 3.27 -6.48
N ASN A 47 5.37 4.26 -7.34
CA ASN A 47 6.57 4.25 -8.16
C ASN A 47 7.74 4.27 -7.17
N SER A 48 8.48 3.17 -7.09
CA SER A 48 9.61 3.00 -6.17
C SER A 48 10.62 4.15 -6.31
N ALA A 49 10.80 4.69 -7.51
CA ALA A 49 11.62 5.88 -7.74
C ALA A 49 11.07 7.14 -7.05
N LYS A 50 9.75 7.33 -7.04
CA LYS A 50 9.10 8.46 -6.34
C LYS A 50 9.20 8.30 -4.83
N ALA A 51 9.03 7.09 -4.31
CA ALA A 51 9.18 6.80 -2.88
C ALA A 51 10.63 7.06 -2.40
N LEU A 52 11.63 6.62 -3.18
CA LEU A 52 13.04 6.90 -2.92
C LEU A 52 13.36 8.40 -3.00
N LEU A 53 12.79 9.11 -3.99
CA LEU A 53 12.96 10.55 -4.12
C LEU A 53 12.37 11.32 -2.93
N GLU A 54 11.19 10.92 -2.44
CA GLU A 54 10.57 11.54 -1.27
C GLU A 54 11.36 11.25 0.01
N LEU A 55 11.85 10.02 0.18
CA LEU A 55 12.77 9.68 1.28
C LEU A 55 14.04 10.53 1.24
N ALA A 56 14.68 10.67 0.07
CA ALA A 56 15.86 11.52 -0.09
C ALA A 56 15.56 13.00 0.21
N ARG A 57 14.38 13.50 -0.18
CA ARG A 57 13.95 14.87 0.12
C ARG A 57 13.67 15.08 1.61
N MET A 58 13.12 14.09 2.30
CA MET A 58 12.94 14.11 3.75
C MET A 58 14.30 14.07 4.47
N ALA A 59 15.23 13.23 4.01
CA ALA A 59 16.58 13.15 4.56
C ALA A 59 17.33 14.48 4.43
N LYS A 60 17.21 15.18 3.30
CA LYS A 60 17.82 16.51 3.10
C LYS A 60 17.27 17.61 4.04
N LYS A 61 16.07 17.42 4.60
CA LYS A 61 15.46 18.37 5.54
C LYS A 61 15.85 18.09 6.99
N LEU A 62 16.46 16.95 7.29
CA LEU A 62 17.01 16.69 8.61
C LEU A 62 18.24 17.60 8.79
N PRO A 63 18.36 18.31 9.90
CA PRO A 63 19.57 19.04 10.22
C PRO A 63 20.67 18.01 10.51
N SER A 64 21.48 17.68 9.49
CA SER A 64 22.67 16.88 9.66
C SER A 64 23.78 17.81 10.14
N ASP A 65 24.18 17.71 11.40
CA ASP A 65 25.36 18.43 11.90
C ASP A 65 26.61 17.91 11.17
N ASP A 66 27.59 18.79 10.88
CA ASP A 66 28.89 18.42 10.26
C ASP A 66 29.73 17.41 11.08
N LYS A 67 29.21 16.96 12.24
CA LYS A 67 29.80 15.95 13.13
C LYS A 67 29.13 14.59 13.01
N GLU A 68 28.17 14.43 12.12
CA GLU A 68 27.53 13.14 11.88
C GLU A 68 28.46 12.18 11.13
N PRO A 69 28.44 10.88 11.49
CA PRO A 69 29.30 9.90 10.84
C PRO A 69 28.84 9.65 9.42
N THR A 70 29.79 9.60 8.49
CA THR A 70 29.56 9.26 7.09
C THR A 70 28.96 7.85 6.92
N ASP A 71 29.19 6.96 7.89
CA ASP A 71 28.63 5.63 7.93
C ASP A 71 27.98 5.34 9.30
N VAL A 72 26.65 5.24 9.30
CA VAL A 72 25.84 4.90 10.47
C VAL A 72 25.59 3.38 10.58
N SER A 73 26.05 2.59 9.61
CA SER A 73 25.86 1.12 9.62
C SER A 73 26.75 0.41 10.65
N GLU A 74 27.90 1.00 11.00
CA GLU A 74 28.82 0.45 12.00
C GLU A 74 28.29 0.56 13.44
N ASP A 75 27.40 1.52 13.73
CA ASP A 75 26.93 1.77 15.11
C ASP A 75 25.47 2.25 15.15
N THR A 76 24.60 1.56 14.40
CA THR A 76 23.17 1.89 14.27
C THR A 76 22.45 2.05 15.61
N ALA A 77 22.82 1.26 16.63
CA ALA A 77 22.22 1.33 17.96
C ALA A 77 22.49 2.67 18.66
N LYS A 78 23.72 3.19 18.55
CA LYS A 78 24.14 4.46 19.14
C LYS A 78 23.41 5.66 18.51
N TYR A 79 23.25 5.65 17.19
CA TYR A 79 22.64 6.76 16.46
C TYR A 79 21.10 6.72 16.44
N ALA A 80 20.50 5.52 16.48
CA ALA A 80 19.04 5.39 16.50
C ALA A 80 18.42 5.64 17.87
N PHE A 81 19.12 5.28 18.96
CA PHE A 81 18.54 5.31 20.31
C PHE A 81 19.22 6.29 21.27
N GLY A 82 20.35 6.89 20.87
CA GLY A 82 21.17 7.72 21.74
C GLY A 82 21.81 6.89 22.85
N ASN A 83 23.09 7.15 23.14
CA ASN A 83 23.69 6.59 24.34
C ASN A 83 22.97 7.15 25.56
N LYS A 84 22.41 6.28 26.41
CA LYS A 84 21.97 6.64 27.76
C LYS A 84 23.12 7.18 28.58
#